data_AF-A0A0B7G633-F1
#
_entry.id   AF-A0A0B7G633-F1
#
_cell.length_a   1.000
_cell.length_b   1.000
_cell.length_c   1.000
_cell.angle_alpha   90.00
_cell.angle_beta   90.00
_cell.angle_gamma   90.00
#
_symmetry.space_group_name_H-M   'P 1'
#
loop_
_entity.id
_entity.type
_entity.pdbx_description
1 polymer ?
#
loop_
_entity_poly.entity_id
_entity_poly.type
_entity_poly.pdbx_seq_one_letter_code
_entity_poly.pdbx_strand_id
1 'polypeptide(L)'
;MASVSTIDISDKYGPKLAVYLNEGGFNRPRDLATSLTGIHIADALKSLAEPERVTFRTFETLMALEWSPVCDHADLLVGDDSKVFPLCFNLLKLLCFHDKKKILEYAYGFMCLQFVAFTVEIGKIAQGGRLLTFQEEIAQLLPDHSIRYILNNYARELEGEGIWNNLGNADKFVGFLGWDWGRDGYRACLPQIGGCLLTQTMPILRQLYIERKSFLSIARQAAGMFPGWGGLLYVLWNTVFENHGGQDNQKLGKKEDQDINWNCIFEIGLRYAMCSKIEEDPLIYIIINNGDLRLYLTDPDHFSPVDIEDSNQVATCATQKLDSMANINDMNNMATGILIPGETSAPTNQPTDLELCTWIDPSPLTDSRTHHN
;
A
#
# COMPACT_ATOMS: atom_id res chain seq x y z
N MET A 1 15.01 -39.87 -23.54
CA MET A 1 14.40 -39.59 -22.22
C MET A 1 15.24 -38.50 -21.57
N ALA A 2 14.78 -37.26 -21.62
CA ALA A 2 15.49 -36.13 -21.02
C ALA A 2 15.28 -36.18 -19.50
N SER A 3 16.37 -36.16 -18.74
CA SER A 3 16.33 -36.08 -17.29
C SER A 3 15.76 -34.72 -16.90
N VAL A 4 14.63 -34.72 -16.21
CA VAL A 4 14.10 -33.54 -15.52
C VAL A 4 15.15 -33.14 -14.48
N SER A 5 15.92 -32.11 -14.78
CA SER A 5 16.78 -31.48 -13.78
C SER A 5 15.86 -30.91 -12.71
N THR A 6 15.82 -31.57 -11.56
CA THR A 6 15.19 -31.04 -10.36
C THR A 6 15.91 -29.75 -10.00
N ILE A 7 15.31 -28.61 -10.36
CA ILE A 7 15.73 -27.30 -9.87
C ILE A 7 15.66 -27.41 -8.35
N ASP A 8 16.77 -27.15 -7.67
CA ASP A 8 16.79 -27.15 -6.21
C ASP A 8 15.74 -26.15 -5.72
N ILE A 9 14.97 -26.54 -4.70
CA ILE A 9 13.92 -25.69 -4.12
C ILE A 9 14.53 -24.37 -3.64
N SER A 10 15.80 -24.39 -3.23
CA SER A 10 16.56 -23.19 -2.83
C SER A 10 16.81 -22.21 -3.99
N ASP A 11 16.99 -22.70 -5.22
CA ASP A 11 17.34 -21.86 -6.37
C ASP A 11 16.15 -21.08 -6.91
N LYS A 12 14.95 -21.70 -6.95
CA LYS A 12 13.75 -21.02 -7.48
C LYS A 12 13.25 -19.95 -6.52
N TYR A 13 12.97 -20.34 -5.28
CA TYR A 13 12.28 -19.47 -4.32
C TYR A 13 13.22 -18.58 -3.52
N GLY A 14 14.52 -18.87 -3.55
CA GLY A 14 15.54 -18.15 -2.81
C GLY A 14 15.57 -18.49 -1.32
N PRO A 15 16.33 -17.73 -0.53
CA PRO A 15 16.43 -17.94 0.91
C PRO A 15 15.09 -17.67 1.61
N LYS A 16 14.97 -18.14 2.86
CA LYS A 16 13.87 -17.72 3.73
C LYS A 16 13.85 -16.20 3.86
N LEU A 17 12.67 -15.62 3.89
CA LEU A 17 12.52 -14.16 3.86
C LEU A 17 13.24 -13.48 5.03
N ALA A 18 13.17 -14.05 6.24
CA ALA A 18 13.90 -13.53 7.39
C ALA A 18 15.42 -13.47 7.17
N VAL A 19 15.99 -14.48 6.49
CA VAL A 19 17.41 -14.50 6.13
C VAL A 19 17.71 -13.42 5.10
N TYR A 20 16.88 -13.34 4.05
CA TYR A 20 17.01 -12.33 2.99
C TYR A 20 17.01 -10.90 3.54
N LEU A 21 16.10 -10.58 4.47
CA LEU A 21 16.00 -9.26 5.08
C LEU A 21 17.13 -8.99 6.09
N ASN A 22 17.60 -9.99 6.83
CA ASN A 22 18.65 -9.79 7.84
C ASN A 22 20.06 -9.69 7.25
N GLU A 23 20.33 -10.43 6.17
CA GLU A 23 21.67 -10.50 5.56
C GLU A 23 21.90 -9.40 4.50
N GLY A 24 20.96 -8.47 4.34
CA GLY A 24 21.09 -7.40 3.36
C GLY A 24 20.92 -7.86 1.91
N GLY A 25 20.20 -8.96 1.67
CA GLY A 25 19.95 -9.48 0.31
C GLY A 25 19.26 -8.46 -0.60
N PHE A 26 18.50 -7.54 -0.01
CA PHE A 26 17.86 -6.40 -0.68
C PHE A 26 18.83 -5.35 -1.25
N ASN A 27 20.13 -5.43 -0.97
CA ASN A 27 21.14 -4.59 -1.62
C ASN A 27 21.48 -5.09 -3.03
N ARG A 28 21.20 -6.37 -3.34
CA ARG A 28 21.57 -6.96 -4.63
C ARG A 28 20.95 -6.27 -5.85
N PRO A 29 19.68 -5.84 -5.85
CA PRO A 29 19.13 -5.04 -6.95
C PRO A 29 19.95 -3.78 -7.26
N ARG A 30 20.44 -3.09 -6.22
CA ARG A 30 21.34 -1.94 -6.38
C ARG A 30 22.66 -2.36 -7.02
N ASP A 31 23.29 -3.41 -6.52
CA ASP A 31 24.56 -3.90 -7.04
C ASP A 31 24.47 -4.33 -8.51
N LEU A 32 23.30 -4.86 -8.91
CA LEU A 32 23.03 -5.26 -10.29
C LEU A 32 22.86 -4.05 -11.24
N ALA A 33 22.35 -2.92 -10.74
CA ALA A 33 21.88 -1.81 -11.58
C ALA A 33 22.95 -1.34 -12.58
N THR A 34 24.20 -1.19 -12.16
CA THR A 34 25.29 -0.72 -13.03
C THR A 34 25.64 -1.68 -14.17
N SER A 35 25.24 -2.95 -14.09
CA SER A 35 25.54 -3.99 -15.08
C SER A 35 24.38 -4.34 -16.01
N LEU A 36 23.16 -3.90 -15.65
CA LEU A 36 21.95 -4.22 -16.40
C LEU A 36 21.68 -3.20 -17.50
N THR A 37 20.89 -3.63 -18.47
CA THR A 37 20.47 -2.81 -19.63
C THR A 37 18.97 -3.01 -19.82
N GLY A 38 18.33 -2.15 -20.61
CA GLY A 38 16.90 -2.31 -20.94
C GLY A 38 16.55 -3.68 -21.54
N ILE A 39 17.46 -4.35 -22.24
CA ILE A 39 17.24 -5.71 -22.77
C ILE A 39 17.08 -6.71 -21.63
N HIS A 40 17.94 -6.63 -20.60
CA HIS A 40 17.84 -7.52 -19.45
C HIS A 40 16.52 -7.34 -18.69
N ILE A 41 16.06 -6.09 -18.55
CA ILE A 41 14.75 -5.78 -17.96
C ILE A 41 13.61 -6.32 -18.82
N ALA A 42 13.64 -6.05 -20.12
CA ALA A 42 12.61 -6.53 -21.05
C ALA A 42 12.51 -8.07 -21.04
N ASP A 43 13.63 -8.77 -20.97
CA ASP A 43 13.66 -10.23 -20.93
C ASP A 43 13.17 -10.77 -19.57
N ALA A 44 13.51 -10.10 -18.46
CA ALA A 44 12.95 -10.43 -17.15
C ALA A 44 11.42 -10.23 -17.12
N LEU A 45 10.90 -9.15 -17.70
CA LEU A 45 9.47 -8.89 -17.83
C LEU A 45 8.77 -9.95 -18.70
N LYS A 46 9.35 -10.30 -19.85
CA LYS A 46 8.82 -11.39 -20.70
C LYS A 46 8.77 -12.71 -19.97
N SER A 47 9.78 -13.01 -19.14
CA SER A 47 9.85 -14.25 -18.37
C SER A 47 8.71 -14.42 -17.37
N LEU A 48 8.04 -13.33 -16.94
CA LEU A 48 6.87 -13.40 -16.07
C LEU A 48 5.71 -14.21 -16.66
N ALA A 49 5.67 -14.35 -18.00
CA ALA A 49 4.71 -15.20 -18.70
C ALA A 49 5.05 -16.69 -18.67
N GLU A 50 6.23 -17.07 -18.18
CA GLU A 50 6.75 -18.44 -18.11
C GLU A 50 7.08 -18.81 -16.64
N PRO A 51 6.09 -19.20 -15.82
CA PRO A 51 6.25 -19.40 -14.36
C PRO A 51 7.36 -20.36 -13.93
N GLU A 52 7.74 -21.30 -14.81
CA GLU A 52 8.82 -22.26 -14.59
C GLU A 52 10.20 -21.60 -14.66
N ARG A 53 10.34 -20.49 -15.39
CA ARG A 53 11.59 -19.75 -15.56
C ARG A 53 11.77 -18.63 -14.55
N VAL A 54 10.69 -18.19 -13.89
CA VAL A 54 10.76 -17.11 -12.90
C VAL A 54 11.35 -17.63 -11.59
N THR A 55 12.40 -16.95 -11.12
CA THR A 55 13.04 -17.20 -9.83
C THR A 55 13.04 -15.92 -8.99
N PHE A 56 13.46 -16.01 -7.73
CA PHE A 56 13.59 -14.81 -6.89
C PHE A 56 14.61 -13.81 -7.50
N ARG A 57 15.63 -14.30 -8.22
CA ARG A 57 16.62 -13.47 -8.92
C ARG A 57 16.01 -12.69 -10.07
N THR A 58 14.96 -13.22 -10.72
CA THR A 58 14.20 -12.46 -11.72
C THR A 58 13.63 -11.19 -11.11
N PHE A 59 13.09 -11.27 -9.89
CA PHE A 59 12.60 -10.09 -9.18
C PHE A 59 13.73 -9.19 -8.67
N GLU A 60 14.90 -9.71 -8.33
CA GLU A 60 16.07 -8.87 -8.04
C GLU A 60 16.51 -8.05 -9.26
N THR A 61 16.50 -8.66 -10.45
CA THR A 61 16.74 -7.97 -11.72
C THR A 61 15.68 -6.90 -11.99
N LEU A 62 14.40 -7.21 -11.77
CA LEU A 62 13.31 -6.25 -11.98
C LEU A 62 13.34 -5.10 -10.96
N MET A 63 13.64 -5.38 -9.69
CA MET A 63 13.79 -4.36 -8.66
C MET A 63 15.02 -3.46 -8.86
N ALA A 64 15.96 -3.83 -9.74
CA ALA A 64 17.05 -2.94 -10.14
C ALA A 64 16.54 -1.69 -10.87
N LEU A 65 15.31 -1.71 -11.41
CA LEU A 65 14.62 -0.53 -11.96
C LEU A 65 14.45 0.60 -10.93
N GLU A 66 14.58 0.33 -9.63
CA GLU A 66 14.57 1.40 -8.64
C GLU A 66 15.84 2.26 -8.70
N TRP A 67 16.93 1.80 -9.33
CA TRP A 67 18.25 2.41 -9.23
C TRP A 67 18.79 2.90 -10.58
N SER A 68 19.47 4.06 -10.55
CA SER A 68 20.18 4.60 -11.73
C SER A 68 21.38 3.73 -12.11
N PRO A 69 21.62 3.47 -13.41
CA PRO A 69 20.92 4.06 -14.57
C PRO A 69 19.70 3.27 -15.06
N VAL A 70 19.43 2.10 -14.50
CA VAL A 70 18.40 1.17 -15.02
C VAL A 70 16.99 1.75 -14.92
N CYS A 71 16.76 2.64 -13.95
CA CYS A 71 15.49 3.31 -13.76
C CYS A 71 14.96 4.06 -14.98
N ASP A 72 15.82 4.43 -15.93
CA ASP A 72 15.42 5.04 -17.22
C ASP A 72 14.49 4.14 -18.04
N HIS A 73 14.45 2.84 -17.72
CA HIS A 73 13.61 1.82 -18.36
C HIS A 73 12.33 1.50 -17.58
N ALA A 74 11.93 2.33 -16.62
CA ALA A 74 10.70 2.13 -15.84
C ALA A 74 9.42 2.20 -16.68
N ASP A 75 9.46 2.84 -17.85
CA ASP A 75 8.37 2.87 -18.83
C ASP A 75 8.03 1.49 -19.39
N LEU A 76 8.97 0.54 -19.38
CA LEU A 76 8.71 -0.84 -19.79
C LEU A 76 7.63 -1.54 -18.93
N LEU A 77 7.31 -0.98 -17.75
CA LEU A 77 6.29 -1.51 -16.85
C LEU A 77 4.87 -1.14 -17.28
N VAL A 78 4.72 -0.11 -18.12
CA VAL A 78 3.43 0.49 -18.43
C VAL A 78 3.13 0.51 -19.94
N GLY A 79 1.84 0.57 -20.28
CA GLY A 79 1.33 0.67 -21.65
C GLY A 79 0.18 -0.28 -21.92
N ASP A 80 -0.46 -0.13 -23.08
CA ASP A 80 -1.68 -0.87 -23.45
C ASP A 80 -1.51 -2.40 -23.45
N ASP A 81 -0.30 -2.87 -23.77
CA ASP A 81 0.05 -4.30 -23.81
C ASP A 81 0.68 -4.82 -22.50
N SER A 82 0.83 -3.95 -21.47
CA SER A 82 1.40 -4.36 -20.19
C SER A 82 0.53 -5.41 -19.51
N LYS A 83 1.19 -6.43 -18.94
CA LYS A 83 0.55 -7.51 -18.18
C LYS A 83 1.27 -7.77 -16.86
N VAL A 84 2.04 -6.80 -16.37
CA VAL A 84 2.89 -6.99 -15.20
C VAL A 84 2.07 -7.39 -13.98
N PHE A 85 1.01 -6.65 -13.66
CA PHE A 85 0.15 -6.95 -12.52
C PHE A 85 -0.50 -8.35 -12.61
N PRO A 86 -1.24 -8.69 -13.68
CA PRO A 86 -1.88 -10.00 -13.77
C PRO A 86 -0.88 -11.17 -13.80
N LEU A 87 0.30 -11.01 -14.41
CA LEU A 87 1.34 -12.04 -14.41
C LEU A 87 1.91 -12.26 -13.01
N CYS A 88 2.28 -11.19 -12.30
CA CYS A 88 2.77 -11.28 -10.93
C CYS A 88 1.76 -11.92 -9.98
N PHE A 89 0.49 -11.53 -10.04
CA PHE A 89 -0.55 -12.15 -9.20
C PHE A 89 -0.81 -13.61 -9.56
N ASN A 90 -0.71 -13.98 -10.84
CA ASN A 90 -0.76 -15.39 -11.23
C ASN A 90 0.41 -16.19 -10.66
N LEU A 91 1.64 -15.64 -10.64
CA LEU A 91 2.79 -16.27 -10.02
C LEU A 91 2.59 -16.48 -8.51
N LEU A 92 2.06 -15.48 -7.81
CA LEU A 92 1.71 -15.60 -6.39
C LEU A 92 0.61 -16.65 -6.15
N LYS A 93 -0.39 -16.74 -7.04
CA LYS A 93 -1.41 -17.79 -6.97
C LYS A 93 -0.79 -19.17 -7.15
N LEU A 94 0.10 -19.36 -8.13
CA LEU A 94 0.80 -20.63 -8.32
C LEU A 94 1.61 -21.01 -7.08
N LEU A 95 2.35 -20.05 -6.50
CA LEU A 95 3.10 -20.25 -5.26
C LEU A 95 2.20 -20.80 -4.13
N CYS A 96 1.04 -20.19 -3.91
CA CYS A 96 0.16 -20.55 -2.80
C CYS A 96 -0.68 -21.81 -3.05
N PHE A 97 -1.28 -21.93 -4.23
CA PHE A 97 -2.29 -22.94 -4.50
C PHE A 97 -1.73 -24.21 -5.16
N HIS A 98 -0.66 -24.07 -5.96
CA HIS A 98 0.00 -25.21 -6.59
C HIS A 98 1.19 -25.69 -5.74
N ASP A 99 2.11 -24.77 -5.43
CA ASP A 99 3.35 -25.12 -4.74
C ASP A 99 3.18 -25.21 -3.21
N LYS A 100 2.00 -24.82 -2.70
CA LYS A 100 1.62 -24.86 -1.28
C LYS A 100 2.60 -24.10 -0.37
N LYS A 101 3.16 -23.02 -0.89
CA LYS A 101 4.09 -22.14 -0.17
C LYS A 101 3.38 -20.86 0.27
N LYS A 102 3.83 -20.34 1.39
CA LYS A 102 3.37 -19.05 1.92
C LYS A 102 4.03 -17.90 1.16
N ILE A 103 3.29 -16.81 0.95
CA ILE A 103 3.79 -15.64 0.22
C ILE A 103 4.97 -15.02 0.95
N LEU A 104 4.91 -14.99 2.28
CA LEU A 104 5.88 -14.33 3.14
C LEU A 104 6.90 -15.30 3.76
N GLU A 105 7.05 -16.51 3.21
CA GLU A 105 7.99 -17.51 3.71
C GLU A 105 9.39 -17.38 3.09
N TYR A 106 9.47 -17.08 1.79
CA TYR A 106 10.71 -16.99 1.01
C TYR A 106 10.84 -15.63 0.32
N ALA A 107 12.06 -15.27 -0.08
CA ALA A 107 12.35 -14.03 -0.81
C ALA A 107 11.47 -13.86 -2.06
N TYR A 108 11.17 -14.95 -2.78
CA TYR A 108 10.36 -14.92 -4.01
C TYR A 108 9.01 -14.21 -3.87
N GLY A 109 8.17 -14.62 -2.91
CA GLY A 109 6.81 -14.08 -2.79
C GLY A 109 6.81 -12.62 -2.33
N PHE A 110 7.71 -12.28 -1.40
CA PHE A 110 7.93 -10.91 -0.96
C PHE A 110 8.43 -10.00 -2.08
N MET A 111 9.46 -10.41 -2.83
CA MET A 111 10.01 -9.61 -3.93
C MET A 111 9.02 -9.44 -5.07
N CYS A 112 8.17 -10.44 -5.34
CA CYS A 112 7.07 -10.31 -6.27
C CYS A 112 6.07 -9.24 -5.81
N LEU A 113 5.64 -9.26 -4.54
CA LEU A 113 4.77 -8.22 -3.97
C LEU A 113 5.41 -6.83 -4.01
N GLN A 114 6.70 -6.74 -3.67
CA GLN A 114 7.43 -5.48 -3.71
C GLN A 114 7.50 -4.92 -5.13
N PHE A 115 7.75 -5.77 -6.12
CA PHE A 115 7.79 -5.36 -7.52
C PHE A 115 6.41 -4.92 -8.03
N VAL A 116 5.34 -5.56 -7.58
CA VAL A 116 3.97 -5.07 -7.84
C VAL A 116 3.77 -3.69 -7.20
N ALA A 117 4.15 -3.51 -5.93
CA ALA A 117 4.00 -2.22 -5.26
C ALA A 117 4.73 -1.10 -6.04
N PHE A 118 5.97 -1.35 -6.45
CA PHE A 118 6.73 -0.46 -7.33
C PHE A 118 5.99 -0.17 -8.65
N THR A 119 5.50 -1.21 -9.32
CA THR A 119 4.76 -1.09 -10.58
C THR A 119 3.46 -0.31 -10.44
N VAL A 120 2.75 -0.44 -9.31
CA VAL A 120 1.54 0.33 -9.01
C VAL A 120 1.85 1.82 -8.93
N GLU A 121 2.96 2.20 -8.29
CA GLU A 121 3.39 3.60 -8.21
C GLU A 121 3.67 4.17 -9.61
N ILE A 122 4.42 3.46 -10.45
CA ILE A 122 4.67 3.86 -11.84
C ILE A 122 3.38 3.91 -12.66
N GLY A 123 2.48 2.94 -12.47
CA GLY A 123 1.18 2.89 -13.14
C GLY A 123 0.29 4.10 -12.81
N LYS A 124 0.31 4.58 -11.56
CA LYS A 124 -0.39 5.81 -11.15
C LYS A 124 0.20 7.04 -11.82
N ILE A 125 1.52 7.15 -11.92
CA ILE A 125 2.21 8.25 -12.61
C ILE A 125 1.84 8.27 -14.10
N ALA A 126 1.82 7.11 -14.75
CA ALA A 126 1.41 6.97 -16.14
C ALA A 126 -0.07 7.34 -16.34
N GLN A 127 -0.96 6.86 -15.47
CA GLN A 127 -2.39 7.20 -15.49
C GLN A 127 -2.63 8.71 -15.33
N GLY A 128 -1.83 9.38 -14.49
CA GLY A 128 -1.86 10.83 -14.31
C GLY A 128 -1.24 11.63 -15.45
N GLY A 129 -0.72 10.98 -16.50
CA GLY A 129 -0.07 11.64 -17.63
C GLY A 129 1.27 12.28 -17.30
N ARG A 130 1.93 11.88 -16.21
CA ARG A 130 3.19 12.48 -15.71
C ARG A 130 4.43 11.64 -16.00
N LEU A 131 4.29 10.53 -16.74
CA LEU A 131 5.39 9.58 -16.97
C LEU A 131 6.60 10.23 -17.66
N LEU A 132 6.37 11.06 -18.69
CA LEU A 132 7.47 11.71 -19.41
C LEU A 132 8.27 12.64 -18.50
N THR A 133 7.60 13.49 -17.73
CA THR A 133 8.26 14.41 -16.79
C THR A 133 9.00 13.64 -15.69
N PHE A 134 8.39 12.57 -15.18
CA PHE A 134 9.04 11.67 -14.24
C PHE A 134 10.33 11.05 -14.83
N GLN A 135 10.28 10.59 -16.08
CA GLN A 135 11.46 10.03 -16.78
C GLN A 135 12.56 11.07 -16.98
N GLU A 136 12.21 12.30 -17.36
CA GLU A 136 13.16 13.41 -17.52
C GLU A 136 13.88 13.75 -16.21
N GLU A 137 13.21 13.60 -15.06
CA GLU A 137 13.78 13.85 -13.75
C GLU A 137 14.69 12.71 -13.28
N ILE A 138 14.26 11.45 -13.41
CA ILE A 138 15.10 10.31 -12.99
C ILE A 138 16.33 10.12 -13.89
N ALA A 139 16.27 10.51 -15.16
CA ALA A 139 17.42 10.49 -16.07
C ALA A 139 18.57 11.42 -15.65
N GLN A 140 18.29 12.37 -14.74
CA GLN A 140 19.30 13.29 -14.19
C GLN A 140 19.98 12.73 -12.93
N LEU A 141 19.56 11.56 -12.45
CA LEU A 141 20.16 10.94 -11.27
C LEU A 141 21.58 10.46 -11.54
N LEU A 142 22.45 10.73 -10.57
CA LEU A 142 23.78 10.13 -10.55
C LEU A 142 23.67 8.60 -10.42
N PRO A 143 24.67 7.84 -10.91
CA PRO A 143 24.71 6.39 -10.74
C PRO A 143 24.52 5.97 -9.28
N ASP A 144 23.94 4.78 -9.08
CA ASP A 144 23.66 4.18 -7.77
C ASP A 144 22.67 4.97 -6.88
N HIS A 145 21.98 5.98 -7.43
CA HIS A 145 20.90 6.66 -6.72
C HIS A 145 19.56 5.96 -6.99
N SER A 146 18.75 5.84 -5.94
CA SER A 146 17.41 5.28 -6.03
C SER A 146 16.40 6.36 -6.42
N ILE A 147 15.45 6.01 -7.30
CA ILE A 147 14.33 6.87 -7.71
C ILE A 147 13.26 7.01 -6.64
N ARG A 148 13.38 6.27 -5.54
CA ARG A 148 12.36 6.14 -4.49
C ARG A 148 11.77 7.45 -4.00
N TYR A 149 12.62 8.45 -3.75
CA TYR A 149 12.15 9.74 -3.26
C TYR A 149 11.30 10.46 -4.31
N ILE A 150 11.78 10.51 -5.55
CA ILE A 150 11.07 11.10 -6.69
C ILE A 150 9.75 10.36 -6.93
N LEU A 151 9.80 9.01 -7.00
CA LEU A 151 8.64 8.15 -7.18
C LEU A 151 7.56 8.40 -6.12
N ASN A 152 7.97 8.43 -4.84
CA ASN A 152 7.04 8.68 -3.74
C ASN A 152 6.42 10.08 -3.85
N ASN A 153 7.21 11.11 -4.12
CA ASN A 153 6.68 12.48 -4.25
C ASN A 153 5.62 12.57 -5.36
N TYR A 154 5.92 12.05 -6.56
CA TYR A 154 4.96 12.08 -7.68
C TYR A 154 3.68 11.32 -7.36
N ALA A 155 3.81 10.13 -6.78
CA ALA A 155 2.66 9.32 -6.42
C ALA A 155 1.79 9.97 -5.34
N ARG A 156 2.41 10.48 -4.28
CA ARG A 156 1.70 11.15 -3.18
C ARG A 156 1.08 12.46 -3.62
N GLU A 157 1.71 13.20 -4.53
CA GLU A 157 1.12 14.41 -5.12
C GLU A 157 -0.14 14.08 -5.93
N LEU A 158 -0.08 13.08 -6.81
CA LEU A 158 -1.22 12.61 -7.59
C LEU A 158 -2.38 12.12 -6.71
N GLU A 159 -2.05 11.36 -5.66
CA GLU A 159 -3.05 10.94 -4.68
C GLU A 159 -3.61 12.13 -3.92
N GLY A 160 -2.76 13.04 -3.46
CA GLY A 160 -3.17 14.27 -2.79
C GLY A 160 -4.11 15.12 -3.66
N GLU A 161 -3.86 15.23 -4.96
CA GLU A 161 -4.78 15.88 -5.89
C GLU A 161 -6.12 15.16 -5.97
N GLY A 162 -6.14 13.83 -5.93
CA GLY A 162 -7.36 13.05 -5.87
C GLY A 162 -8.13 13.21 -4.55
N ILE A 163 -7.41 13.25 -3.42
CA ILE A 163 -7.93 13.30 -2.05
C ILE A 163 -8.42 14.70 -1.69
N TRP A 164 -7.56 15.70 -1.86
CA TRP A 164 -7.71 17.03 -1.27
C TRP A 164 -8.44 18.02 -2.17
N ASN A 165 -8.37 17.87 -3.50
CA ASN A 165 -9.14 18.74 -4.38
C ASN A 165 -10.67 18.49 -4.30
N ASN A 166 -11.12 17.45 -3.59
CA ASN A 166 -12.52 17.02 -3.57
C ASN A 166 -13.01 16.55 -2.19
N LEU A 167 -12.59 17.22 -1.11
CA LEU A 167 -13.16 17.05 0.24
C LEU A 167 -14.70 17.11 0.16
N GLY A 168 -15.36 15.95 0.26
CA GLY A 168 -16.82 15.80 0.23
C GLY A 168 -17.41 14.91 -0.87
N ASN A 169 -16.61 14.36 -1.81
CA ASN A 169 -17.14 13.48 -2.87
C ASN A 169 -16.30 12.22 -3.10
N ALA A 170 -16.57 11.16 -2.32
CA ALA A 170 -15.86 9.88 -2.37
C ALA A 170 -15.90 9.22 -3.76
N ASP A 171 -16.95 9.44 -4.55
CA ASP A 171 -17.13 8.84 -5.88
C ASP A 171 -16.07 9.28 -6.91
N LYS A 172 -15.44 10.46 -6.71
CA LYS A 172 -14.39 10.95 -7.62
C LYS A 172 -12.98 10.51 -7.23
N PHE A 173 -12.75 10.23 -5.95
CA PHE A 173 -11.48 9.72 -5.45
C PHE A 173 -11.18 8.32 -6.00
N VAL A 174 -12.23 7.50 -6.11
CA VAL A 174 -12.13 6.18 -6.76
C VAL A 174 -11.76 6.30 -8.24
N GLY A 175 -12.25 7.32 -8.95
CA GLY A 175 -12.00 7.52 -10.38
C GLY A 175 -10.51 7.68 -10.78
N PHE A 176 -9.64 8.08 -9.84
CA PHE A 176 -8.21 8.32 -10.10
C PHE A 176 -7.48 7.10 -10.69
N LEU A 177 -7.78 5.90 -10.19
CA LEU A 177 -7.11 4.69 -10.62
C LEU A 177 -7.52 4.26 -12.04
N GLY A 178 -8.55 4.87 -12.63
CA GLY A 178 -9.10 4.54 -13.95
C GLY A 178 -9.77 3.17 -13.96
N TRP A 179 -11.06 3.09 -14.29
CA TRP A 179 -11.83 1.86 -14.11
C TRP A 179 -12.56 1.39 -15.35
N ASP A 180 -12.23 0.18 -15.77
CA ASP A 180 -12.86 -0.49 -16.90
C ASP A 180 -13.55 -1.79 -16.48
N TRP A 181 -14.57 -2.18 -17.24
CA TRP A 181 -15.22 -3.47 -17.05
C TRP A 181 -14.33 -4.58 -17.62
N GLY A 182 -13.88 -5.46 -16.74
CA GLY A 182 -13.17 -6.68 -17.08
C GLY A 182 -14.06 -7.70 -17.78
N ARG A 183 -13.42 -8.64 -18.48
CA ARG A 183 -14.10 -9.74 -19.19
C ARG A 183 -14.84 -10.71 -18.25
N ASP A 184 -14.49 -10.71 -16.98
CA ASP A 184 -15.10 -11.50 -15.90
C ASP A 184 -16.29 -10.81 -15.23
N GLY A 185 -16.71 -9.64 -15.73
CA GLY A 185 -17.84 -8.88 -15.19
C GLY A 185 -17.50 -8.07 -13.93
N TYR A 186 -16.22 -7.96 -13.58
CA TYR A 186 -15.72 -7.12 -12.48
C TYR A 186 -15.02 -5.87 -13.01
N ARG A 187 -15.07 -4.78 -12.25
CA ARG A 187 -14.27 -3.57 -12.56
C ARG A 187 -12.81 -3.83 -12.22
N ALA A 188 -11.92 -3.42 -13.12
CA ALA A 188 -10.47 -3.45 -12.94
C ALA A 188 -9.91 -2.04 -12.99
N CYS A 189 -8.91 -1.75 -12.14
CA CYS A 189 -8.23 -0.45 -12.14
C CYS A 189 -6.81 -0.51 -12.67
N LEU A 190 -6.21 0.65 -12.95
CA LEU A 190 -4.85 0.81 -13.48
C LEU A 190 -4.63 -0.03 -14.76
N PRO A 191 -5.35 0.28 -15.86
CA PRO A 191 -5.18 -0.42 -17.13
C PRO A 191 -3.74 -0.40 -17.63
N GLN A 192 -2.96 0.62 -17.23
CA GLN A 192 -1.60 0.83 -17.72
C GLN A 192 -0.62 -0.25 -17.30
N ILE A 193 -0.96 -1.05 -16.28
CA ILE A 193 -0.15 -2.19 -15.81
C ILE A 193 -0.85 -3.54 -16.06
N GLY A 194 -1.87 -3.52 -16.93
CA GLY A 194 -2.66 -4.69 -17.34
C GLY A 194 -3.98 -4.90 -16.59
N GLY A 195 -4.34 -4.00 -15.67
CA GLY A 195 -5.59 -4.06 -14.91
C GLY A 195 -5.53 -4.93 -13.66
N CYS A 196 -5.94 -4.36 -12.52
CA CYS A 196 -6.06 -5.04 -11.24
C CYS A 196 -7.42 -5.72 -11.11
N LEU A 197 -7.49 -7.01 -11.48
CA LEU A 197 -8.74 -7.78 -11.48
C LEU A 197 -9.07 -8.36 -10.10
N LEU A 198 -10.31 -8.21 -9.65
CA LEU A 198 -10.80 -8.76 -8.38
C LEU A 198 -10.48 -10.26 -8.24
N THR A 199 -10.69 -11.05 -9.30
CA THR A 199 -10.48 -12.50 -9.35
C THR A 199 -9.02 -12.93 -9.17
N GLN A 200 -8.07 -12.01 -9.38
CA GLN A 200 -6.66 -12.19 -9.12
C GLN A 200 -6.28 -11.69 -7.74
N THR A 201 -6.83 -10.53 -7.36
CA THR A 201 -6.50 -9.81 -6.13
C THR A 201 -7.00 -10.52 -4.87
N MET A 202 -8.25 -10.99 -4.85
CA MET A 202 -8.87 -11.54 -3.63
C MET A 202 -8.19 -12.80 -3.08
N PRO A 203 -7.78 -13.78 -3.91
CA PRO A 203 -7.01 -14.91 -3.41
C PRO A 203 -5.72 -14.51 -2.69
N ILE A 204 -5.01 -13.49 -3.19
CA ILE A 204 -3.76 -13.01 -2.60
C ILE A 204 -4.03 -12.25 -1.30
N LEU A 205 -5.05 -11.38 -1.28
CA LEU A 205 -5.46 -10.68 -0.07
C LEU A 205 -5.84 -11.66 1.06
N ARG A 206 -6.60 -12.71 0.74
CA ARG A 206 -6.95 -13.76 1.72
C ARG A 206 -5.73 -14.51 2.24
N GLN A 207 -4.72 -14.78 1.40
CA GLN A 207 -3.47 -15.39 1.85
C GLN A 207 -2.68 -14.46 2.77
N LEU A 208 -2.58 -13.17 2.44
CA LEU A 208 -1.97 -12.18 3.33
C LEU A 208 -2.67 -12.12 4.69
N TYR A 209 -4.01 -12.18 4.71
CA TYR A 209 -4.79 -12.24 5.95
C TYR A 209 -4.52 -13.52 6.78
N ILE A 210 -4.38 -14.68 6.13
CA ILE A 210 -3.95 -15.91 6.80
C ILE A 210 -2.55 -15.73 7.41
N GLU A 211 -1.66 -15.02 6.71
CA GLU A 211 -0.29 -14.73 7.12
C GLU A 211 -0.16 -13.43 7.95
N ARG A 212 -1.25 -12.84 8.45
CA ARG A 212 -1.28 -11.48 9.04
C ARG A 212 -0.27 -11.23 10.18
N LYS A 213 0.05 -12.27 10.97
CA LYS A 213 1.11 -12.22 11.99
C LYS A 213 2.49 -11.99 11.35
N SER A 214 2.83 -12.78 10.34
CA SER A 214 4.08 -12.62 9.58
C SER A 214 4.09 -11.31 8.81
N PHE A 215 2.95 -10.90 8.24
CA PHE A 215 2.80 -9.63 7.54
C PHE A 215 3.24 -8.44 8.39
N LEU A 216 2.72 -8.29 9.61
CA LEU A 216 3.09 -7.16 10.48
C LEU A 216 4.60 -7.13 10.77
N SER A 217 5.17 -8.28 11.12
CA SER A 217 6.61 -8.41 11.41
C SER A 217 7.48 -8.00 10.21
N ILE A 218 7.12 -8.47 9.02
CA ILE A 218 7.84 -8.18 7.78
C ILE A 218 7.63 -6.74 7.34
N ALA A 219 6.39 -6.24 7.38
CA ALA A 219 6.06 -4.87 7.02
C ALA A 219 6.83 -3.89 7.92
N ARG A 220 6.92 -4.15 9.22
CA ARG A 220 7.74 -3.34 10.14
C ARG A 220 9.21 -3.35 9.76
N GLN A 221 9.77 -4.50 9.42
CA GLN A 221 11.16 -4.59 8.98
C GLN A 221 11.36 -3.87 7.64
N ALA A 222 10.42 -4.04 6.71
CA ALA A 222 10.49 -3.55 5.34
C ALA A 222 10.14 -2.05 5.20
N ALA A 223 9.33 -1.44 6.08
CA ALA A 223 8.85 -0.07 5.93
C ALA A 223 9.98 0.98 5.81
N GLY A 224 11.13 0.71 6.42
CA GLY A 224 12.36 1.50 6.26
C GLY A 224 13.02 1.35 4.89
N MET A 225 12.92 0.16 4.31
CA MET A 225 13.72 -0.34 3.19
C MET A 225 12.95 -0.38 1.86
N PHE A 226 11.63 -0.41 1.90
CA PHE A 226 10.76 -0.68 0.76
C PHE A 226 9.44 0.10 0.91
N PRO A 227 9.35 1.31 0.35
CA PRO A 227 8.10 2.05 0.35
C PRO A 227 7.15 1.57 -0.76
N GLY A 228 5.92 2.09 -0.74
CA GLY A 228 4.92 1.88 -1.78
C GLY A 228 3.87 0.82 -1.46
N TRP A 229 3.96 0.17 -0.30
CA TRP A 229 2.95 -0.82 0.11
C TRP A 229 1.60 -0.14 0.38
N GLY A 230 1.58 1.10 0.87
CA GLY A 230 0.35 1.89 0.97
C GLY A 230 -0.35 2.06 -0.37
N GLY A 231 0.40 2.29 -1.46
CA GLY A 231 -0.16 2.37 -2.81
C GLY A 231 -0.73 1.04 -3.30
N LEU A 232 -0.04 -0.08 -3.03
CA LEU A 232 -0.57 -1.42 -3.32
C LEU A 232 -1.86 -1.67 -2.52
N LEU A 233 -1.84 -1.47 -1.20
CA LEU A 233 -3.01 -1.67 -0.33
C LEU A 233 -4.18 -0.78 -0.74
N TYR A 234 -3.89 0.44 -1.17
CA TYR A 234 -4.89 1.36 -1.71
C TYR A 234 -5.60 0.78 -2.94
N VAL A 235 -4.85 0.19 -3.88
CA VAL A 235 -5.39 -0.51 -5.05
C VAL A 235 -6.19 -1.74 -4.64
N LEU A 236 -5.71 -2.55 -3.68
CA LEU A 236 -6.44 -3.72 -3.19
C LEU A 236 -7.79 -3.31 -2.57
N TRP A 237 -7.77 -2.29 -1.70
CA TRP A 237 -8.97 -1.74 -1.06
C TRP A 237 -9.95 -1.18 -2.08
N ASN A 238 -9.48 -0.39 -3.04
CA ASN A 238 -10.33 0.13 -4.10
C ASN A 238 -10.96 -0.99 -4.94
N THR A 239 -10.20 -2.07 -5.21
CA THR A 239 -10.72 -3.23 -5.95
C THR A 239 -11.86 -3.90 -5.19
N VAL A 240 -11.76 -4.02 -3.86
CA VAL A 240 -12.85 -4.49 -2.99
C VAL A 240 -14.04 -3.54 -3.06
N PHE A 241 -13.80 -2.24 -2.83
CA PHE A 241 -14.85 -1.22 -2.78
C PHE A 241 -15.64 -1.11 -4.09
N GLU A 242 -14.98 -1.09 -5.24
CA GLU A 242 -15.66 -0.92 -6.53
C GLU A 242 -16.51 -2.11 -6.93
N ASN A 243 -16.07 -3.32 -6.59
CA ASN A 243 -16.74 -4.54 -7.00
C ASN A 243 -17.78 -5.02 -6.00
N HIS A 244 -17.53 -4.87 -4.70
CA HIS A 244 -18.46 -5.28 -3.67
C HIS A 244 -19.37 -4.13 -3.22
N GLY A 245 -19.02 -2.88 -3.53
CA GLY A 245 -19.68 -1.68 -3.03
C GLY A 245 -19.17 -1.30 -1.64
N GLY A 246 -19.68 -0.18 -1.11
CA GLY A 246 -19.64 0.08 0.34
C GLY A 246 -20.40 -1.02 1.07
N GLN A 247 -20.11 -1.23 2.35
CA GLN A 247 -20.62 -2.40 3.06
C GLN A 247 -22.16 -2.46 3.10
N ASP A 248 -22.80 -1.29 3.08
CA ASP A 248 -24.25 -1.12 3.09
C ASP A 248 -24.91 -1.14 1.70
N ASN A 249 -24.11 -1.11 0.61
CA ASN A 249 -24.60 -1.02 -0.77
C ASN A 249 -23.95 -2.08 -1.65
N GLN A 250 -24.47 -3.31 -1.55
CA GLN A 250 -23.97 -4.46 -2.30
C GLN A 250 -24.06 -4.25 -3.82
N LYS A 251 -22.93 -4.35 -4.51
CA LYS A 251 -22.87 -4.31 -5.98
C LYS A 251 -22.83 -5.72 -6.60
N LEU A 252 -21.85 -6.56 -6.24
CA LEU A 252 -21.64 -7.89 -6.84
C LEU A 252 -21.09 -8.93 -5.82
N GLY A 253 -21.56 -10.18 -5.89
CA GLY A 253 -21.05 -11.32 -5.12
C GLY A 253 -21.98 -11.84 -4.01
N LYS A 254 -21.57 -12.90 -3.30
CA LYS A 254 -22.26 -13.41 -2.10
C LYS A 254 -21.87 -12.56 -0.88
N LYS A 255 -22.83 -12.22 -0.01
CA LYS A 255 -22.58 -11.42 1.21
C LYS A 255 -21.42 -11.97 2.06
N GLU A 256 -21.40 -13.28 2.31
CA GLU A 256 -20.33 -13.92 3.09
C GLU A 256 -18.93 -13.69 2.49
N ASP A 257 -18.79 -13.78 1.17
CA ASP A 257 -17.51 -13.55 0.49
C ASP A 257 -17.08 -12.08 0.58
N GLN A 258 -18.04 -11.16 0.52
CA GLN A 258 -17.81 -9.72 0.68
C GLN A 258 -17.33 -9.39 2.10
N ASP A 259 -18.03 -9.90 3.11
CA ASP A 259 -17.68 -9.70 4.53
C ASP A 259 -16.26 -10.22 4.81
N ILE A 260 -15.90 -11.39 4.28
CA ILE A 260 -14.53 -11.93 4.38
C ILE A 260 -13.52 -11.00 3.72
N ASN A 261 -13.78 -10.53 2.50
CA ASN A 261 -12.83 -9.69 1.77
C ASN A 261 -12.63 -8.33 2.45
N TRP A 262 -13.71 -7.73 2.97
CA TRP A 262 -13.67 -6.51 3.77
C TRP A 262 -12.86 -6.69 5.04
N ASN A 263 -13.10 -7.76 5.79
CA ASN A 263 -12.32 -8.09 6.99
C ASN A 263 -10.83 -8.29 6.67
N CYS A 264 -10.52 -8.96 5.56
CA CYS A 264 -9.12 -9.18 5.15
C CYS A 264 -8.40 -7.87 4.84
N ILE A 265 -8.99 -6.98 4.02
CA ILE A 265 -8.33 -5.71 3.67
C ILE A 265 -8.21 -4.79 4.87
N PHE A 266 -9.21 -4.79 5.75
CA PHE A 266 -9.19 -4.01 6.98
C PHE A 266 -8.03 -4.43 7.89
N GLU A 267 -7.92 -5.71 8.23
CA GLU A 267 -6.88 -6.22 9.12
C GLU A 267 -5.46 -5.98 8.57
N ILE A 268 -5.28 -6.19 7.25
CA ILE A 268 -4.00 -5.95 6.60
C ILE A 268 -3.66 -4.45 6.54
N GLY A 269 -4.65 -3.60 6.19
CA GLY A 269 -4.50 -2.15 6.17
C GLY A 269 -4.16 -1.60 7.55
N LEU A 270 -4.88 -2.03 8.58
CA LEU A 270 -4.66 -1.63 9.97
C LEU A 270 -3.25 -2.03 10.45
N ARG A 271 -2.83 -3.26 10.18
CA ARG A 271 -1.48 -3.73 10.56
C ARG A 271 -0.39 -2.96 9.85
N TYR A 272 -0.58 -2.67 8.57
CA TYR A 272 0.37 -1.85 7.83
C TYR A 272 0.46 -0.43 8.38
N ALA A 273 -0.68 0.18 8.74
CA ALA A 273 -0.76 1.51 9.35
C ALA A 273 0.11 1.69 10.60
N MET A 274 0.19 0.63 11.41
CA MET A 274 0.96 0.67 12.65
C MET A 274 2.47 0.71 12.41
N CYS A 275 2.94 0.34 11.22
CA CYS A 275 4.36 0.30 10.89
C CYS A 275 4.76 1.14 9.68
N SER A 276 3.79 1.70 8.95
CA SER A 276 4.03 2.58 7.80
C SER A 276 4.72 3.86 8.25
N LYS A 277 5.53 4.41 7.35
CA LYS A 277 6.07 5.76 7.53
C LYS A 277 4.98 6.81 7.29
N ILE A 278 5.18 8.01 7.82
CA ILE A 278 4.17 9.06 7.80
C ILE A 278 3.77 9.50 6.39
N GLU A 279 4.68 9.39 5.43
CA GLU A 279 4.43 9.75 4.05
C GLU A 279 3.31 8.90 3.42
N GLU A 280 3.07 7.68 3.94
CA GLU A 280 2.00 6.78 3.47
C GLU A 280 0.70 6.95 4.26
N ASP A 281 0.71 7.67 5.38
CA ASP A 281 -0.44 7.79 6.29
C ASP A 281 -1.71 8.37 5.66
N PRO A 282 -1.66 9.34 4.70
CA PRO A 282 -2.88 9.82 4.05
C PRO A 282 -3.65 8.72 3.31
N LEU A 283 -2.95 7.80 2.62
CA LEU A 283 -3.59 6.67 1.95
C LEU A 283 -4.19 5.68 2.95
N ILE A 284 -3.42 5.40 3.99
CA ILE A 284 -3.85 4.47 5.03
C ILE A 284 -5.03 5.02 5.80
N TYR A 285 -5.06 6.33 6.06
CA TYR A 285 -6.20 7.02 6.63
C TYR A 285 -7.43 6.81 5.77
N ILE A 286 -7.34 6.86 4.44
CA ILE A 286 -8.51 6.66 3.59
C ILE A 286 -8.99 5.21 3.60
N ILE A 287 -8.05 4.26 3.59
CA ILE A 287 -8.36 2.84 3.72
C ILE A 287 -9.08 2.58 5.05
N ILE A 288 -8.72 3.26 6.14
CA ILE A 288 -9.25 3.00 7.49
C ILE A 288 -10.45 3.88 7.87
N ASN A 289 -10.52 5.11 7.37
CA ASN A 289 -11.52 6.12 7.74
C ASN A 289 -12.72 6.18 6.78
N ASN A 290 -12.96 5.13 5.99
CA ASN A 290 -14.27 4.94 5.39
C ASN A 290 -15.30 4.78 6.54
N GLY A 291 -16.41 5.52 6.52
CA GLY A 291 -17.37 5.61 7.65
C GLY A 291 -17.83 4.25 8.18
N ASP A 292 -17.92 3.27 7.30
CA ASP A 292 -18.28 1.87 7.59
C ASP A 292 -17.20 1.15 8.44
N LEU A 293 -15.92 1.49 8.22
CA LEU A 293 -14.76 0.84 8.85
C LEU A 293 -14.47 1.36 10.27
N ARG A 294 -14.79 2.63 10.54
CA ARG A 294 -14.70 3.18 11.90
C ARG A 294 -15.67 2.48 12.86
N LEU A 295 -16.85 2.08 12.37
CA LEU A 295 -17.83 1.31 13.14
C LEU A 295 -17.31 -0.11 13.44
N TYR A 296 -16.62 -0.74 12.48
CA TYR A 296 -15.96 -2.04 12.65
C TYR A 296 -14.85 -2.03 13.70
N LEU A 297 -14.02 -0.99 13.72
CA LEU A 297 -12.95 -0.82 14.74
C LEU A 297 -13.47 -0.70 16.17
N THR A 298 -14.70 -0.22 16.33
CA THR A 298 -15.32 -0.05 17.65
C THR A 298 -16.02 -1.30 18.17
N ASP A 299 -16.13 -2.34 17.35
CA ASP A 299 -16.70 -3.63 17.76
C ASP A 299 -15.60 -4.53 18.35
N PRO A 300 -15.72 -4.95 19.63
CA PRO A 300 -14.71 -5.75 20.33
C PRO A 300 -14.35 -7.08 19.66
N ASP A 301 -15.22 -7.62 18.80
CA ASP A 301 -15.05 -8.95 18.19
C ASP A 301 -14.36 -8.90 16.81
N HIS A 302 -14.06 -7.70 16.28
CA HIS A 302 -13.63 -7.55 14.89
C HIS A 302 -12.12 -7.46 14.67
N PHE A 303 -11.34 -7.00 15.65
CA PHE A 303 -9.89 -7.14 15.63
C PHE A 303 -9.49 -8.47 16.28
N SER A 304 -8.87 -9.37 15.51
CA SER A 304 -8.58 -10.73 15.97
C SER A 304 -7.08 -11.04 15.96
N PRO A 305 -6.39 -10.86 17.11
CA PRO A 305 -5.00 -11.28 17.21
C PRO A 305 -4.89 -12.79 16.99
N VAL A 306 -3.85 -13.21 16.27
CA VAL A 306 -3.61 -14.63 15.97
C VAL A 306 -3.26 -15.40 17.24
N ASP A 307 -2.44 -14.81 18.10
CA ASP A 307 -1.98 -15.34 19.37
C ASP A 307 -1.44 -14.20 20.26
N ILE A 308 -0.95 -14.53 21.45
CA ILE A 308 -0.42 -13.56 22.42
C ILE A 308 0.79 -12.80 21.85
N GLU A 309 1.63 -13.46 21.05
CA GLU A 309 2.80 -12.81 20.46
C GLU A 309 2.38 -11.78 19.41
N ASP A 310 1.40 -12.11 18.57
CA ASP A 310 0.78 -11.18 17.63
C ASP A 310 0.13 -9.99 18.34
N SER A 311 -0.64 -10.21 19.41
CA SER A 311 -1.20 -9.13 20.25
C SER A 311 -0.11 -8.18 20.75
N ASN A 312 1.01 -8.71 21.24
CA ASN A 312 2.11 -7.91 21.74
C ASN A 312 2.78 -7.09 20.61
N GLN A 313 2.93 -7.67 19.42
CA GLN A 313 3.48 -6.95 18.26
C GLN A 313 2.58 -5.81 17.84
N VAL A 314 1.27 -6.05 17.76
CA VAL A 314 0.25 -5.05 17.45
C VAL A 314 0.30 -3.90 18.45
N ALA A 315 0.23 -4.21 19.75
CA ALA A 315 0.28 -3.19 20.81
C ALA A 315 1.58 -2.37 20.76
N THR A 316 2.71 -3.02 20.50
CA THR A 316 4.01 -2.34 20.38
C THR A 316 4.03 -1.38 19.18
N CYS A 317 3.59 -1.83 18.00
CA CYS A 317 3.60 -1.00 16.79
C CYS A 317 2.59 0.16 16.91
N ALA A 318 1.41 -0.09 17.46
CA ALA A 318 0.41 0.95 17.71
C ALA A 318 0.95 2.06 18.63
N THR A 319 1.58 1.70 19.75
CA THR A 319 2.21 2.67 20.66
C THR A 319 3.29 3.48 19.96
N GLN A 320 4.20 2.81 19.22
CA GLN A 320 5.26 3.48 18.46
C GLN A 320 4.69 4.47 17.43
N LYS A 321 3.61 4.09 16.74
CA LYS A 321 2.94 4.96 15.78
C LYS A 321 2.34 6.19 16.46
N LEU A 322 1.63 6.01 17.57
CA LEU A 322 1.07 7.12 18.35
C LEU A 322 2.16 8.07 18.86
N ASP A 323 3.27 7.55 19.39
CA ASP A 323 4.41 8.36 19.85
C ASP A 323 5.02 9.16 18.70
N SER A 324 5.13 8.56 17.51
CA SER A 324 5.65 9.25 16.32
C SER A 324 4.75 10.40 15.87
N MET A 325 3.42 10.26 16.00
CA MET A 325 2.46 11.30 15.65
C MET A 325 2.39 12.42 16.71
N ALA A 326 2.52 12.07 18.00
CA ALA A 326 2.57 13.04 19.09
C ALA A 326 3.76 14.00 18.94
N ASN A 327 4.94 13.47 18.58
CA ASN A 327 6.14 14.27 18.31
C ASN A 327 5.95 15.25 17.14
N ILE A 328 5.05 14.97 16.21
CA ILE A 328 4.77 15.83 15.06
C ILE A 328 3.79 16.93 15.43
N ASN A 329 2.81 16.65 16.29
CA ASN A 329 1.99 17.71 16.89
C ASN A 329 2.85 18.66 17.74
N ASP A 330 3.86 18.14 18.44
CA ASP A 330 4.81 18.97 19.20
C ASP A 330 5.80 19.74 18.30
N MET A 331 6.24 19.16 17.19
CA MET A 331 7.04 19.88 16.17
C MET A 331 6.22 20.92 15.42
N ASN A 332 4.93 20.69 15.15
CA ASN A 332 4.03 21.70 14.60
C ASN A 332 3.87 22.86 15.59
N ASN A 333 3.74 22.56 16.89
CA ASN A 333 3.69 23.59 17.94
C ASN A 333 5.01 24.39 18.05
N MET A 334 6.17 23.74 17.94
CA MET A 334 7.48 24.41 17.88
C MET A 334 7.68 25.20 16.59
N ALA A 335 7.19 24.73 15.44
CA ALA A 335 7.25 25.44 14.16
C ALA A 335 6.33 26.68 14.16
N THR A 336 5.16 26.64 14.82
CA THR A 336 4.37 27.86 15.10
C THR A 336 5.09 28.84 16.01
N GLY A 337 5.99 28.38 16.89
CA GLY A 337 6.84 29.26 17.71
C GLY A 337 7.99 29.92 16.95
N ILE A 338 8.43 29.34 15.82
CA ILE A 338 9.55 29.84 15.01
C ILE A 338 9.06 30.71 13.84
N LEU A 339 7.81 30.55 13.40
CA LEU A 339 7.18 31.34 12.32
C LEU A 339 6.48 32.63 12.81
N ILE A 340 6.64 33.02 14.07
CA ILE A 340 6.32 34.39 14.54
C ILE A 340 7.62 35.16 14.78
N PRO A 341 8.30 35.68 13.74
CA PRO A 341 9.32 36.68 13.93
C PRO A 341 8.64 38.04 14.09
N GLY A 342 8.43 38.46 15.34
CA GLY A 342 8.08 39.85 15.63
C GLY A 342 7.21 40.03 16.85
N GLU A 343 7.81 39.99 18.03
CA GLU A 343 7.52 40.96 19.09
C GLU A 343 8.59 40.85 20.19
N THR A 344 9.73 41.49 19.96
CA THR A 344 10.60 41.89 21.07
C THR A 344 9.95 43.04 21.83
N SER A 345 9.44 42.69 23.01
CA SER A 345 9.39 43.45 24.26
C SER A 345 8.68 44.80 24.32
N ALA A 346 7.67 44.88 25.21
CA ALA A 346 7.72 45.77 26.37
C ALA A 346 6.88 45.20 27.53
N PRO A 347 7.32 45.35 28.80
CA PRO A 347 6.67 44.74 29.96
C PRO A 347 5.59 45.66 30.52
N THR A 348 4.37 45.17 30.73
CA THR A 348 3.43 45.83 31.64
C THR A 348 2.40 44.85 32.21
N ASN A 349 2.63 44.52 33.49
CA ASN A 349 1.67 44.25 34.57
C ASN A 349 0.41 43.42 34.29
N GLN A 350 0.40 42.24 34.91
CA GLN A 350 -0.78 41.56 35.46
C GLN A 350 -1.71 42.54 36.21
N PRO A 351 -3.03 42.24 36.28
CA PRO A 351 -3.51 41.32 37.30
C PRO A 351 -4.26 40.11 36.73
N THR A 352 -4.03 38.99 37.41
CA THR A 352 -4.92 37.86 37.60
C THR A 352 -6.40 38.22 37.59
N ASP A 353 -7.22 37.40 36.91
CA ASP A 353 -8.37 36.77 37.57
C ASP A 353 -8.80 35.50 36.82
N LEU A 354 -8.84 34.41 37.59
CA LEU A 354 -9.54 33.18 37.28
C LEU A 354 -11.04 33.46 37.27
N GLU A 355 -11.75 33.11 36.21
CA GLU A 355 -13.14 32.66 36.36
C GLU A 355 -13.39 31.40 35.51
N LEU A 356 -13.62 30.31 36.24
CA LEU A 356 -14.32 29.12 35.79
C LEU A 356 -15.72 29.52 35.27
N CYS A 357 -16.05 29.08 34.06
CA CYS A 357 -17.44 28.75 33.74
C CYS A 357 -17.51 27.30 33.25
N THR A 358 -17.81 26.43 34.21
CA THR A 358 -18.71 25.30 33.98
C THR A 358 -20.07 25.81 33.48
N TRP A 359 -20.85 24.95 32.81
CA TRP A 359 -22.28 24.66 33.04
C TRP A 359 -22.88 24.08 31.74
N ILE A 360 -23.09 22.76 31.71
CA ILE A 360 -24.39 22.04 31.82
C ILE A 360 -25.15 21.96 30.48
N ASP A 361 -25.20 20.73 29.97
CA ASP A 361 -26.34 20.14 29.24
C ASP A 361 -27.00 19.15 30.22
N PRO A 362 -28.19 18.54 30.01
CA PRO A 362 -29.25 18.78 29.01
C PRO A 362 -30.67 18.77 29.64
N SER A 363 -31.74 19.07 28.88
CA SER A 363 -32.99 18.28 28.90
C SER A 363 -34.12 18.77 27.97
N PRO A 364 -35.07 17.86 27.63
CA PRO A 364 -35.90 17.93 26.43
C PRO A 364 -37.34 18.38 26.71
N LEU A 365 -38.06 18.78 25.65
CA LEU A 365 -39.52 18.82 25.65
C LEU A 365 -40.08 18.36 24.29
N THR A 366 -40.72 17.19 24.35
CA THR A 366 -41.96 16.82 23.63
C THR A 366 -43.03 17.92 23.85
N ASP A 367 -44.03 18.18 23.01
CA ASP A 367 -45.00 17.22 22.48
C ASP A 367 -45.98 17.89 21.49
N SER A 368 -46.53 17.03 20.62
CA SER A 368 -47.84 17.02 19.92
C SER A 368 -48.54 18.29 19.39
N ARG A 369 -48.95 18.23 18.10
CA ARG A 369 -50.37 18.26 17.64
C ARG A 369 -50.50 18.38 16.12
N THR A 370 -51.13 17.40 15.47
CA THR A 370 -52.05 17.61 14.33
C THR A 370 -52.97 16.40 14.14
N HIS A 371 -54.29 16.63 14.21
CA HIS A 371 -55.32 15.78 13.60
C HIS A 371 -56.50 16.65 13.11
N HIS A 372 -57.08 16.20 11.98
CA HIS A 372 -58.33 16.57 11.28
C HIS A 372 -58.26 17.82 10.38
N ASN A 373 -58.59 17.78 9.08
CA ASN A 373 -59.39 16.86 8.26
C ASN A 373 -58.70 16.49 6.94
#